data_AF-A0A8K0EFD4-F1
#
_entry.id   AF-A0A8K0EFD4-F1
#
_cell.length_a   1.000
_cell.length_b   1.000
_cell.length_c   1.000
_cell.angle_alpha   90.00
_cell.angle_beta   90.00
_cell.angle_gamma   90.00
#
_symmetry.space_group_name_H-M   'P 1'
#
loop_
_entity.id
_entity.type
_entity.pdbx_description
1 polymer ?
#
loop_
_entity_poly.entity_id
_entity_poly.type
_entity_poly.pdbx_seq_one_letter_code
_entity_poly.pdbx_strand_id
1 'polypeptide(L)'
;MAREHHLAPSERSQAYADAIFAIVATIMIVPLSGEAVREIAENENLLDGIGEIWFKLVVYALSFGLVSSTWDLHAWVFRMIEKVNETIVLLNLGVLMLATFLPYAFLMFAEHPREPLAVALFSGCVAIQGFFMLAILWHASSRPNLLKKELAQQGTEKMKSLRTRATIRVLIRPVIYLIAIPVSYGSVEVAWALLVLAVLKPVLYTVGDAIVQCARGNVKSGTKLLKLSRLYSETSDVVRTNAYSDGFYAIVATLIILDICVNNVPATGLLDIHGTLAEALARDADVFLSYAGTFVTISHTCPELAVIDLQQAGTSVCWIPPHRLQADWGVRAFGAKPEFIGSCTIKQWHGVHG
;
A
#
# COMPACT_ATOMS: atom_id res chain seq x y z
N MET A 1 -29.67 -8.33 32.63
CA MET A 1 -29.40 -7.05 31.94
C MET A 1 -28.20 -7.24 31.03
N ALA A 2 -28.45 -7.50 29.74
CA ALA A 2 -27.37 -7.65 28.77
C ALA A 2 -26.79 -6.27 28.48
N ARG A 3 -25.51 -6.07 28.79
CA ARG A 3 -24.74 -4.89 28.39
C ARG A 3 -24.84 -4.81 26.87
N GLU A 4 -25.60 -3.88 26.34
CA GLU A 4 -25.52 -3.54 24.91
C GLU A 4 -24.08 -3.08 24.68
N HIS A 5 -23.21 -3.99 24.24
CA HIS A 5 -21.90 -3.61 23.75
C HIS A 5 -22.14 -2.58 22.66
N HIS A 6 -21.62 -1.37 22.85
CA HIS A 6 -21.72 -0.28 21.88
C HIS A 6 -21.16 -0.77 20.55
N LEU A 7 -22.06 -1.17 19.64
CA LEU A 7 -21.70 -1.58 18.30
C LEU A 7 -21.32 -0.31 17.54
N ALA A 8 -20.04 -0.16 17.24
CA ALA A 8 -19.54 0.95 16.46
C ALA A 8 -19.45 0.58 14.97
N PRO A 9 -19.59 1.53 14.04
CA PRO A 9 -19.26 1.30 12.64
C PRO A 9 -17.81 0.84 12.48
N SER A 10 -17.55 -0.09 11.55
CA SER A 10 -16.20 -0.63 11.34
C SER A 10 -15.26 0.33 10.61
N GLU A 11 -15.79 1.34 9.91
CA GLU A 11 -15.05 2.27 9.04
C GLU A 11 -13.86 2.94 9.72
N ARG A 12 -14.05 3.53 10.91
CA ARG A 12 -12.95 4.18 11.64
C ARG A 12 -11.82 3.20 11.98
N SER A 13 -12.16 1.96 12.34
CA SER A 13 -11.16 0.94 12.64
C SER A 13 -10.43 0.47 11.39
N GLN A 14 -11.09 0.48 10.23
CA GLN A 14 -10.49 0.17 8.94
C GLN A 14 -9.52 1.28 8.51
N ALA A 15 -9.94 2.55 8.58
CA ALA A 15 -9.08 3.69 8.25
C ALA A 15 -7.83 3.75 9.13
N TYR A 16 -7.96 3.47 10.44
CA TYR A 16 -6.82 3.38 11.34
C TYR A 16 -5.84 2.26 10.96
N ALA A 17 -6.36 1.08 10.60
CA ALA A 17 -5.54 -0.03 10.13
C ALA A 17 -4.85 0.31 8.80
N ASP A 18 -5.55 0.93 7.86
CA ASP A 18 -5.03 1.32 6.54
C ASP A 18 -3.85 2.28 6.70
N ALA A 19 -3.97 3.28 7.59
CA ALA A 19 -2.88 4.20 7.91
C ALA A 19 -1.65 3.47 8.51
N ILE A 20 -1.85 2.56 9.47
CA ILE A 20 -0.74 1.81 10.07
C ILE A 20 -0.06 0.91 9.05
N PHE A 21 -0.81 0.17 8.24
CA PHE A 21 -0.22 -0.69 7.22
C PHE A 21 0.56 0.12 6.18
N ALA A 22 0.10 1.31 5.81
CA ALA A 22 0.82 2.20 4.90
C ALA A 22 2.15 2.71 5.51
N ILE A 23 2.13 3.11 6.79
CA ILE A 23 3.34 3.50 7.55
C ILE A 23 4.33 2.33 7.64
N VAL A 24 3.86 1.14 8.02
CA VAL A 24 4.72 -0.05 8.15
C VAL A 24 5.34 -0.43 6.80
N ALA A 25 4.55 -0.43 5.73
CA ALA A 25 5.04 -0.78 4.40
C ALA A 25 6.09 0.21 3.87
N THR A 26 5.90 1.50 4.12
CA THR A 26 6.86 2.54 3.71
C THR A 26 8.15 2.48 4.50
N ILE A 27 8.09 2.32 5.83
CA ILE A 27 9.29 2.27 6.68
C ILE A 27 10.20 1.07 6.36
N MET A 28 9.69 0.01 5.71
CA MET A 28 10.53 -1.11 5.24
C MET A 28 11.67 -0.70 4.30
N ILE A 29 11.61 0.48 3.67
CA ILE A 29 12.71 1.00 2.82
C ILE A 29 13.89 1.55 3.63
N VAL A 30 13.64 2.02 4.85
CA VAL A 30 14.60 2.79 5.65
C VAL A 30 15.89 2.01 5.95
N PRO A 31 15.85 0.70 6.30
CA PRO A 31 17.08 -0.07 6.46
C PRO A 31 17.94 -0.14 5.19
N LEU A 32 17.32 -0.04 4.01
CA LEU A 32 18.01 -0.10 2.73
C LEU A 32 18.71 1.22 2.40
N SER A 33 18.10 2.37 2.71
CA SER A 33 18.58 3.67 2.26
C SER A 33 19.91 4.07 2.91
N GLY A 34 20.17 3.65 4.16
CA GLY A 34 21.44 3.96 4.82
C GLY A 34 22.63 3.19 4.25
N GLU A 35 22.53 1.87 4.19
CA GLU A 35 23.66 1.01 3.80
C GLU A 35 23.88 1.01 2.28
N ALA A 36 22.81 1.00 1.47
CA ALA A 36 22.93 0.97 0.01
C ALA A 36 23.57 2.25 -0.54
N VAL A 37 23.27 3.42 0.04
CA VAL A 37 23.89 4.68 -0.39
C VAL A 37 25.39 4.69 -0.10
N ARG A 38 25.81 4.12 1.03
CA ARG A 38 27.22 4.04 1.40
C ARG A 38 28.00 3.08 0.49
N GLU A 39 27.41 1.93 0.18
CA GLU A 39 27.99 0.90 -0.69
C GLU A 39 28.10 1.38 -2.16
N ILE A 40 27.17 2.22 -2.65
CA ILE A 40 27.30 2.87 -3.98
C ILE A 40 28.42 3.91 -3.96
N ALA A 41 28.52 4.71 -2.89
CA ALA A 41 29.49 5.80 -2.80
C ALA A 41 30.94 5.30 -2.69
N GLU A 42 31.15 4.11 -2.16
CA GLU A 42 32.47 3.48 -2.00
C GLU A 42 32.97 2.76 -3.28
N ASN A 43 32.09 2.50 -4.25
CA ASN A 43 32.42 1.80 -5.49
C ASN A 43 32.82 2.79 -6.61
N GLU A 44 33.99 2.58 -7.24
CA GLU A 44 34.46 3.40 -8.38
C GLU A 44 33.57 3.24 -9.63
N ASN A 45 32.91 2.08 -9.79
CA ASN A 45 31.98 1.78 -10.86
C ASN A 45 30.53 1.72 -10.36
N LEU A 46 29.71 2.67 -10.80
CA LEU A 46 28.28 2.74 -10.44
C LEU A 46 27.49 1.48 -10.83
N LEU A 47 27.85 0.85 -11.95
CA LEU A 47 27.18 -0.37 -12.44
C LEU A 47 27.46 -1.59 -11.56
N ASP A 48 28.67 -1.69 -11.02
CA ASP A 48 29.06 -2.79 -10.13
C ASP A 48 28.35 -2.64 -8.77
N GLY A 49 28.31 -1.42 -8.22
CA GLY A 49 27.54 -1.12 -7.00
C GLY A 49 26.04 -1.37 -7.13
N ILE A 50 25.43 -1.07 -8.29
CA ILE A 50 24.01 -1.41 -8.55
C ILE A 50 23.80 -2.92 -8.60
N GLY A 51 24.73 -3.67 -9.19
CA GLY A 51 24.70 -5.13 -9.22
C GLY A 51 24.69 -5.75 -7.82
N GLU A 52 25.44 -5.17 -6.89
CA GLU A 52 25.52 -5.61 -5.49
C GLU A 52 24.23 -5.32 -4.70
N ILE A 53 23.55 -4.20 -5.01
CA ILE A 53 22.36 -3.75 -4.27
C ILE A 53 21.05 -4.33 -4.81
N TRP A 54 21.03 -4.82 -6.06
CA TRP A 54 19.85 -5.44 -6.66
C TRP A 54 19.19 -6.49 -5.75
N PHE A 55 19.98 -7.35 -5.11
CA PHE A 55 19.43 -8.37 -4.20
C PHE A 55 18.72 -7.73 -2.99
N LYS A 56 19.32 -6.68 -2.40
CA LYS A 56 18.74 -5.90 -1.30
C LYS A 56 17.41 -5.25 -1.74
N LEU A 57 17.34 -4.70 -2.96
CA LEU A 57 16.10 -4.15 -3.53
C LEU A 57 14.99 -5.20 -3.73
N VAL A 58 15.34 -6.39 -4.20
CA VAL A 58 14.39 -7.51 -4.34
C VAL A 58 13.83 -7.92 -2.97
N VAL A 59 14.70 -8.05 -1.97
CA VAL A 59 14.31 -8.38 -0.60
C VAL A 59 13.38 -7.31 -0.02
N TYR A 60 13.68 -6.02 -0.22
CA TYR A 60 12.79 -4.92 0.12
C TYR A 60 11.42 -5.03 -0.57
N ALA A 61 11.39 -5.24 -1.89
CA ALA A 61 10.16 -5.32 -2.66
C ALA A 61 9.28 -6.50 -2.21
N LEU A 62 9.89 -7.62 -1.84
CA LEU A 62 9.20 -8.77 -1.26
C LEU A 62 8.59 -8.46 0.11
N SER A 63 9.32 -7.75 0.98
CA SER A 63 8.82 -7.34 2.30
C SER A 63 7.67 -6.34 2.19
N PHE A 64 7.79 -5.35 1.31
CA PHE A 64 6.70 -4.44 0.98
C PHE A 64 5.47 -5.20 0.47
N GLY A 65 5.68 -6.13 -0.46
CA GLY A 65 4.63 -6.99 -1.01
C GLY A 65 3.95 -7.85 0.05
N LEU A 66 4.70 -8.32 1.06
CA LEU A 66 4.15 -9.10 2.16
C LEU A 66 3.31 -8.27 3.13
N VAL A 67 3.75 -7.08 3.51
CA VAL A 67 2.93 -6.17 4.32
C VAL A 67 1.64 -5.81 3.56
N SER A 68 1.77 -5.45 2.28
CA SER A 68 0.63 -5.15 1.38
C SER A 68 -0.33 -6.33 1.25
N SER A 69 0.21 -7.55 1.12
CA SER A 69 -0.57 -8.77 1.07
C SER A 69 -1.36 -8.97 2.36
N THR A 70 -0.75 -8.78 3.53
CA THR A 70 -1.41 -8.86 4.84
C THR A 70 -2.51 -7.82 4.98
N TRP A 71 -2.26 -6.60 4.53
CA TRP A 71 -3.28 -5.55 4.44
C TRP A 71 -4.45 -5.94 3.53
N ASP A 72 -4.20 -6.53 2.35
CA ASP A 72 -5.26 -6.99 1.45
C ASP A 72 -6.15 -8.07 2.12
N LEU A 73 -5.54 -8.99 2.86
CA LEU A 73 -6.30 -9.98 3.63
C LEU A 73 -7.14 -9.31 4.73
N HIS A 74 -6.58 -8.33 5.44
CA HIS A 74 -7.32 -7.51 6.41
C HIS A 74 -8.51 -6.80 5.75
N ALA A 75 -8.27 -6.19 4.59
CA ALA A 75 -9.29 -5.55 3.77
C ALA A 75 -10.40 -6.51 3.39
N TRP A 76 -10.03 -7.69 2.93
CA TRP A 76 -10.97 -8.72 2.56
C TRP A 76 -11.82 -9.23 3.73
N VAL A 77 -11.23 -9.43 4.93
CA VAL A 77 -11.99 -9.85 6.12
C VAL A 77 -12.96 -8.77 6.57
N PHE A 78 -12.50 -7.52 6.68
CA PHE A 78 -13.32 -6.41 7.18
C PHE A 78 -14.42 -5.98 6.21
N ARG A 79 -14.32 -6.31 4.91
CA ARG A 79 -15.44 -6.11 3.97
C ARG A 79 -16.71 -6.86 4.36
N MET A 80 -16.60 -7.94 5.14
CA MET A 80 -17.76 -8.71 5.62
C MET A 80 -18.36 -8.13 6.91
N ILE A 81 -17.63 -7.26 7.60
CA ILE A 81 -17.96 -6.76 8.95
C ILE A 81 -18.52 -5.34 8.83
N GLU A 82 -19.80 -5.16 9.19
CA GLU A 82 -20.46 -3.85 9.22
C GLU A 82 -20.19 -3.12 10.54
N LYS A 83 -20.27 -3.86 11.66
CA LYS A 83 -20.15 -3.32 13.00
C LYS A 83 -19.08 -4.04 13.80
N VAL A 84 -18.31 -3.28 14.56
CA VAL A 84 -17.30 -3.78 15.48
C VAL A 84 -17.78 -3.68 16.92
N ASN A 85 -17.37 -4.65 17.73
CA ASN A 85 -17.48 -4.62 19.19
C ASN A 85 -16.09 -4.57 19.81
N GLU A 86 -16.03 -4.40 21.13
CA GLU A 86 -14.77 -4.34 21.89
C GLU A 86 -13.83 -5.52 21.61
N THR A 87 -14.37 -6.73 21.46
CA THR A 87 -13.56 -7.93 21.14
C THR A 87 -12.91 -7.83 19.76
N ILE A 88 -13.65 -7.43 18.72
CA ILE A 88 -13.08 -7.27 17.37
C ILE A 88 -12.02 -6.16 17.38
N VAL A 89 -12.27 -5.06 18.10
CA VAL A 89 -11.30 -3.97 18.24
C VAL A 89 -10.02 -4.47 18.91
N LEU A 90 -10.12 -5.23 20.00
CA LEU A 90 -8.95 -5.79 20.70
C LEU A 90 -8.16 -6.77 19.81
N LEU A 91 -8.86 -7.67 19.11
CA LEU A 91 -8.21 -8.59 18.17
C LEU A 91 -7.53 -7.84 17.02
N ASN A 92 -8.16 -6.77 16.51
CA ASN A 92 -7.56 -5.92 15.48
C ASN A 92 -6.30 -5.21 16.00
N LEU A 93 -6.33 -4.69 17.24
CA LEU A 93 -5.12 -4.13 17.87
C LEU A 93 -3.99 -5.17 17.95
N GLY A 94 -4.29 -6.44 18.21
CA GLY A 94 -3.31 -7.53 18.14
C GLY A 94 -2.71 -7.72 16.74
N VAL A 95 -3.53 -7.66 15.69
CA VAL A 95 -3.06 -7.69 14.29
C VAL A 95 -2.12 -6.51 14.01
N LEU A 96 -2.51 -5.30 14.42
CA LEU A 96 -1.77 -4.07 14.15
C LEU A 96 -0.46 -4.00 14.94
N MET A 97 -0.46 -4.45 16.20
CA MET A 97 0.74 -4.55 17.03
C MET A 97 1.80 -5.44 16.36
N LEU A 98 1.39 -6.60 15.85
CA LEU A 98 2.30 -7.48 15.10
C LEU A 98 2.73 -6.87 13.76
N ALA A 99 1.85 -6.13 13.09
CA ALA A 99 2.20 -5.42 11.87
C ALA A 99 3.31 -4.39 12.12
N THR A 100 3.20 -3.61 13.20
CA THR A 100 4.21 -2.63 13.59
C THR A 100 5.53 -3.24 14.04
N PHE A 101 5.55 -4.53 14.40
CA PHE A 101 6.76 -5.27 14.75
C PHE A 101 7.47 -5.88 13.51
N LEU A 102 6.79 -5.98 12.36
CA LEU A 102 7.37 -6.55 11.14
C LEU A 102 8.66 -5.86 10.68
N PRO A 103 8.82 -4.51 10.72
CA PRO A 103 10.07 -3.86 10.32
C PRO A 103 11.27 -4.33 11.13
N TYR A 104 11.09 -4.56 12.43
CA TYR A 104 12.14 -5.11 13.29
C TYR A 104 12.46 -6.57 12.92
N ALA A 105 11.45 -7.40 12.73
CA ALA A 105 11.65 -8.79 12.30
C ALA A 105 12.34 -8.88 10.93
N PHE A 106 12.01 -7.96 10.02
CA PHE A 106 12.64 -7.83 8.73
C PHE A 106 14.11 -7.38 8.82
N LEU A 107 14.42 -6.43 9.70
CA LEU A 107 15.80 -5.99 9.93
C LEU A 107 16.67 -7.14 10.45
N MET A 108 16.19 -7.86 11.47
CA MET A 108 16.87 -9.06 12.00
C MET A 108 17.13 -10.09 10.91
N PHE A 109 16.19 -10.23 9.98
CA PHE A 109 16.27 -11.13 8.85
C PHE A 109 17.22 -10.65 7.74
N ALA A 110 17.30 -9.34 7.50
CA ALA A 110 18.24 -8.76 6.56
C ALA A 110 19.69 -8.84 7.06
N GLU A 111 19.93 -8.65 8.36
CA GLU A 111 21.25 -8.74 8.99
C GLU A 111 21.73 -10.19 9.20
N HIS A 112 20.80 -11.11 9.43
CA HIS A 112 21.11 -12.52 9.70
C HIS A 112 20.36 -13.48 8.76
N PRO A 113 20.61 -13.44 7.43
CA PRO A 113 19.81 -14.16 6.44
C PRO A 113 19.95 -15.69 6.50
N ARG A 114 20.97 -16.21 7.18
CA ARG A 114 21.22 -17.65 7.40
C ARG A 114 20.81 -18.13 8.79
N GLU A 115 20.33 -17.25 9.65
CA GLU A 115 19.93 -17.60 11.01
C GLU A 115 18.46 -18.07 11.01
N PRO A 116 18.16 -19.35 11.34
CA PRO A 116 16.80 -19.87 11.33
C PRO A 116 15.87 -19.11 12.28
N LEU A 117 16.41 -18.54 13.37
CA LEU A 117 15.64 -17.75 14.32
C LEU A 117 15.02 -16.50 13.68
N ALA A 118 15.72 -15.84 12.75
CA ALA A 118 15.20 -14.67 12.07
C ALA A 118 13.99 -15.02 11.18
N VAL A 119 14.09 -16.14 10.45
CA VAL A 119 12.97 -16.69 9.65
C VAL A 119 11.80 -17.07 10.54
N ALA A 120 12.08 -17.70 11.70
CA ALA A 120 11.08 -18.12 12.65
C ALA A 120 10.34 -16.93 13.29
N LEU A 121 11.07 -15.87 13.64
CA LEU A 121 10.50 -14.63 14.18
C LEU A 121 9.53 -13.99 13.18
N PHE A 122 10.02 -13.78 11.96
CA PHE A 122 9.22 -13.16 10.89
C PHE A 122 7.98 -14.00 10.54
N SER A 123 8.16 -15.30 10.33
CA SER A 123 7.08 -16.23 10.00
C SER A 123 6.08 -16.37 11.15
N GLY A 124 6.57 -16.38 12.39
CA GLY A 124 5.77 -16.42 13.60
C GLY A 124 4.87 -15.18 13.72
N CYS A 125 5.40 -13.98 13.49
CA CYS A 125 4.61 -12.75 13.50
C CYS A 125 3.45 -12.80 12.50
N VAL A 126 3.72 -13.16 11.25
CA VAL A 126 2.69 -13.25 10.20
C VAL A 126 1.70 -14.38 10.48
N ALA A 127 2.16 -15.52 11.02
CA ALA A 127 1.28 -16.62 11.41
C ALA A 127 0.32 -16.20 12.53
N ILE A 128 0.81 -15.54 13.58
CA ILE A 128 -0.02 -15.04 14.69
C ILE A 128 -1.02 -13.98 14.19
N GLN A 129 -0.63 -13.09 13.27
CA GLN A 129 -1.57 -12.18 12.60
C GLN A 129 -2.70 -12.96 11.90
N GLY A 130 -2.36 -14.03 11.16
CA GLY A 130 -3.33 -14.90 10.52
C GLY A 130 -4.32 -15.54 11.51
N PHE A 131 -3.85 -15.94 12.69
CA PHE A 131 -4.71 -16.47 13.76
C PHE A 131 -5.63 -15.41 14.36
N PHE A 132 -5.16 -14.18 14.57
CA PHE A 132 -6.03 -13.07 14.99
C PHE A 132 -7.10 -12.77 13.93
N MET A 133 -6.75 -12.74 12.64
CA MET A 133 -7.73 -12.59 11.55
C MET A 133 -8.77 -13.71 11.56
N LEU A 134 -8.34 -14.95 11.80
CA LEU A 134 -9.24 -16.09 11.90
C LEU A 134 -10.18 -15.97 13.11
N ALA A 135 -9.66 -15.52 14.25
CA ALA A 135 -10.46 -15.26 15.45
C ALA A 135 -11.51 -14.16 15.20
N ILE A 136 -11.14 -13.07 14.52
CA ILE A 136 -12.07 -12.01 14.10
C ILE A 136 -13.17 -12.60 13.20
N LEU A 137 -12.79 -13.33 12.16
CA LEU A 137 -13.75 -13.94 11.23
C LEU A 137 -14.69 -14.92 11.95
N TRP A 138 -14.16 -15.76 12.84
CA TRP A 138 -14.93 -16.74 13.59
C TRP A 138 -15.91 -16.08 14.56
N HIS A 139 -15.47 -15.04 15.28
CA HIS A 139 -16.30 -14.27 16.20
C HIS A 139 -17.40 -13.49 15.46
N ALA A 140 -17.05 -12.82 14.35
CA ALA A 140 -18.02 -12.12 13.50
C ALA A 140 -19.06 -13.08 12.89
N SER A 141 -18.61 -14.25 12.41
CA SER A 141 -19.50 -15.27 11.84
C SER A 141 -20.45 -15.89 12.86
N SER A 142 -20.10 -15.86 14.15
CA SER A 142 -20.94 -16.40 15.23
C SER A 142 -22.01 -15.40 15.69
N ARG A 143 -21.97 -14.14 15.21
CA ARG A 143 -22.91 -13.06 15.58
C ARG A 143 -23.41 -12.34 14.33
N PRO A 144 -24.55 -12.76 13.74
CA PRO A 144 -25.06 -12.20 12.48
C PRO A 144 -25.23 -10.67 12.48
N ASN A 145 -25.49 -10.07 13.65
CA ASN A 145 -25.66 -8.62 13.82
C ASN A 145 -24.39 -7.79 13.56
N LEU A 146 -23.21 -8.43 13.45
CA LEU A 146 -21.93 -7.78 13.14
C LEU A 146 -21.61 -7.79 11.64
N LEU A 147 -22.22 -8.72 10.90
CA LEU A 147 -22.02 -8.88 9.47
C LEU A 147 -22.92 -7.94 8.69
N LYS A 148 -22.49 -7.60 7.47
CA LYS A 148 -23.34 -6.84 6.53
C LYS A 148 -24.66 -7.56 6.28
N LYS A 149 -25.75 -6.80 6.21
CA LYS A 149 -27.13 -7.33 6.04
C LYS A 149 -27.26 -8.26 4.84
N GLU A 150 -26.60 -7.97 3.73
CA GLU A 150 -26.63 -8.77 2.50
C GLU A 150 -26.02 -10.16 2.69
N LEU A 151 -25.05 -10.28 3.60
CA LEU A 151 -24.47 -11.56 3.99
C LEU A 151 -25.38 -12.25 5.00
N ALA A 152 -25.83 -11.53 6.04
CA ALA A 152 -26.68 -12.08 7.10
C ALA A 152 -28.02 -12.65 6.61
N GLN A 153 -28.57 -12.13 5.51
CA GLN A 153 -29.81 -12.60 4.89
C GLN A 153 -29.64 -13.85 4.02
N GLN A 154 -28.41 -14.30 3.77
CA GLN A 154 -28.19 -15.54 3.04
C GLN A 154 -28.54 -16.73 3.93
N GLY A 155 -29.37 -17.65 3.40
CA GLY A 155 -29.80 -18.85 4.13
C GLY A 155 -28.64 -19.62 4.78
N THR A 156 -28.94 -20.33 5.87
CA THR A 156 -27.98 -20.96 6.79
C THR A 156 -26.94 -21.85 6.09
N GLU A 157 -27.34 -22.59 5.05
CA GLU A 157 -26.45 -23.47 4.28
C GLU A 157 -25.47 -22.69 3.38
N LYS A 158 -25.92 -21.60 2.74
CA LYS A 158 -25.03 -20.72 1.97
C LYS A 158 -24.03 -20.02 2.89
N MET A 159 -24.49 -19.54 4.05
CA MET A 159 -23.63 -18.93 5.06
C MET A 159 -22.54 -19.88 5.57
N LYS A 160 -22.86 -21.14 5.86
CA LYS A 160 -21.85 -22.16 6.23
C LYS A 160 -20.81 -22.34 5.13
N SER A 161 -21.24 -22.46 3.87
CA SER A 161 -20.32 -22.64 2.74
C SER A 161 -19.38 -21.43 2.55
N LEU A 162 -19.90 -20.21 2.72
CA LEU A 162 -19.11 -18.98 2.68
C LEU A 162 -18.12 -18.92 3.84
N ARG A 163 -18.56 -19.25 5.05
CA ARG A 163 -17.69 -19.32 6.24
C ARG A 163 -16.55 -20.31 6.05
N THR A 164 -16.82 -21.51 5.55
CA THR A 164 -15.77 -22.51 5.30
C THR A 164 -14.77 -22.01 4.27
N ARG A 165 -15.22 -21.46 3.15
CA ARG A 165 -14.34 -20.86 2.12
C ARG A 165 -13.51 -19.71 2.70
N ALA A 166 -14.13 -18.87 3.51
CA ALA A 166 -13.48 -17.74 4.16
C ALA A 166 -12.39 -18.19 5.15
N THR A 167 -12.72 -19.17 5.99
CA THR A 167 -11.77 -19.79 6.92
C THR A 167 -10.59 -20.41 6.18
N ILE A 168 -10.84 -21.19 5.12
CA ILE A 168 -9.77 -21.77 4.31
C ILE A 168 -8.88 -20.67 3.73
N ARG A 169 -9.47 -19.60 3.18
CA ARG A 169 -8.71 -18.49 2.60
C ARG A 169 -7.78 -17.82 3.62
N VAL A 170 -8.28 -17.55 4.82
CA VAL A 170 -7.51 -16.93 5.92
C VAL A 170 -6.44 -17.89 6.44
N LEU A 171 -6.73 -19.19 6.53
CA LEU A 171 -5.83 -20.19 7.12
C LEU A 171 -4.65 -20.58 6.22
N ILE A 172 -4.78 -20.45 4.89
CA ILE A 172 -3.70 -20.84 3.96
C ILE A 172 -2.38 -20.14 4.29
N ARG A 173 -2.40 -18.82 4.56
CA ARG A 173 -1.18 -18.07 4.85
C ARG A 173 -0.50 -18.51 6.14
N PRO A 174 -1.13 -18.47 7.33
CA PRO A 174 -0.47 -18.88 8.56
C PRO A 174 0.05 -20.32 8.49
N VAL A 175 -0.64 -21.22 7.78
CA VAL A 175 -0.12 -22.59 7.56
C VAL A 175 1.18 -22.58 6.76
N ILE A 176 1.28 -21.81 5.66
CA ILE A 176 2.52 -21.70 4.89
C ILE A 176 3.66 -21.14 5.75
N TYR A 177 3.41 -20.07 6.52
CA TYR A 177 4.43 -19.49 7.40
C TYR A 177 4.84 -20.44 8.53
N LEU A 178 3.90 -21.19 9.12
CA LEU A 178 4.21 -22.20 10.14
C LEU A 178 5.02 -23.36 9.58
N ILE A 179 4.81 -23.74 8.31
CA ILE A 179 5.62 -24.75 7.62
C ILE A 179 7.03 -24.21 7.33
N ALA A 180 7.17 -22.91 7.05
CA ALA A 180 8.48 -22.30 6.79
C ALA A 180 9.42 -22.36 8.01
N ILE A 181 8.87 -22.35 9.24
CA ILE A 181 9.65 -22.42 10.49
C ILE A 181 10.49 -23.73 10.60
N PRO A 182 9.92 -24.95 10.59
CA PRO A 182 10.72 -26.16 10.66
C PRO A 182 11.62 -26.32 9.42
N VAL A 183 11.19 -25.83 8.26
CA VAL A 183 12.00 -25.88 7.02
C VAL A 183 13.27 -25.03 7.15
N SER A 184 13.21 -23.88 7.84
CA SER A 184 14.37 -23.00 8.00
C SER A 184 15.48 -23.62 8.83
N TYR A 185 15.18 -24.56 9.74
CA TYR A 185 16.20 -25.30 10.48
C TYR A 185 16.93 -26.35 9.62
N GLY A 186 16.33 -26.78 8.49
CA GLY A 186 16.96 -27.71 7.56
C GLY A 186 17.70 -26.99 6.42
N SER A 187 17.01 -26.07 5.74
CA SER A 187 17.59 -25.20 4.72
C SER A 187 16.87 -23.87 4.74
N VAL A 188 17.63 -22.82 5.06
CA VAL A 188 17.12 -21.46 5.10
C VAL A 188 16.70 -21.02 3.70
N GLU A 189 17.45 -21.42 2.67
CA GLU A 189 17.19 -21.12 1.26
C GLU A 189 15.81 -21.65 0.81
N VAL A 190 15.41 -22.84 1.25
CA VAL A 190 14.09 -23.40 0.94
C VAL A 190 13.00 -22.63 1.68
N ALA A 191 13.23 -22.22 2.93
CA ALA A 191 12.28 -21.38 3.66
C ALA A 191 12.08 -20.04 2.94
N TRP A 192 13.14 -19.41 2.45
CA TRP A 192 13.07 -18.21 1.63
C TRP A 192 12.22 -18.40 0.38
N ALA A 193 12.45 -19.49 -0.37
CA ALA A 193 11.65 -19.80 -1.55
C ALA A 193 10.15 -19.91 -1.19
N LEU A 194 9.81 -20.52 -0.05
CA LEU A 194 8.42 -20.63 0.41
C LEU A 194 7.81 -19.25 0.75
N LEU A 195 8.54 -18.36 1.41
CA LEU A 195 8.06 -17.01 1.73
C LEU A 195 7.82 -16.19 0.46
N VAL A 196 8.75 -16.26 -0.50
CA VAL A 196 8.62 -15.60 -1.81
C VAL A 196 7.41 -16.14 -2.58
N LEU A 197 7.25 -17.46 -2.62
CA LEU A 197 6.10 -18.10 -3.28
C LEU A 197 4.77 -17.69 -2.62
N ALA A 198 4.75 -17.48 -1.29
CA ALA A 198 3.56 -17.02 -0.59
C ALA A 198 3.12 -15.62 -1.06
N VAL A 199 4.08 -14.71 -1.30
CA VAL A 199 3.83 -13.36 -1.83
C VAL A 199 3.44 -13.40 -3.31
N LEU A 200 4.13 -14.22 -4.11
CA LEU A 200 3.89 -14.32 -5.56
C LEU A 200 2.68 -15.17 -5.94
N LYS A 201 2.09 -15.92 -4.99
CA LYS A 201 0.93 -16.80 -5.21
C LYS A 201 -0.20 -16.21 -6.09
N PRO A 202 -0.73 -14.99 -5.86
CA PRO A 202 -1.78 -14.44 -6.70
C PRO A 202 -1.34 -14.25 -8.16
N VAL A 203 -0.08 -13.86 -8.37
CA VAL A 203 0.52 -13.73 -9.70
C VAL A 203 0.71 -15.10 -10.34
N LEU A 204 1.32 -16.05 -9.62
CA LEU A 204 1.58 -17.41 -10.10
C LEU A 204 0.30 -18.17 -10.47
N TYR A 205 -0.74 -18.06 -9.64
CA TYR A 205 -2.03 -18.70 -9.91
C TYR A 205 -2.68 -18.13 -11.18
N THR A 206 -2.64 -16.81 -11.35
CA THR A 206 -3.26 -16.14 -12.51
C THR A 206 -2.50 -16.40 -13.79
N VAL A 207 -1.17 -16.36 -13.74
CA VAL A 207 -0.32 -16.74 -14.87
C VAL A 207 -0.52 -18.21 -15.22
N GLY A 208 -0.57 -19.10 -14.22
CA GLY A 208 -0.83 -20.52 -14.42
C GLY A 208 -2.19 -20.81 -15.06
N ASP A 209 -3.26 -20.19 -14.56
CA ASP A 209 -4.60 -20.34 -15.14
C ASP A 209 -4.67 -19.76 -16.56
N ALA A 210 -4.01 -18.62 -16.80
CA ALA A 210 -3.90 -18.05 -18.14
C ALA A 210 -3.16 -19.00 -19.11
N ILE A 211 -2.06 -19.61 -18.68
CA ILE A 211 -1.30 -20.60 -19.46
C ILE A 211 -2.17 -21.82 -19.75
N VAL A 212 -2.86 -22.37 -18.75
CA VAL A 212 -3.73 -23.54 -18.92
C VAL A 212 -4.90 -23.23 -19.86
N GLN A 213 -5.49 -22.03 -19.78
CA GLN A 213 -6.58 -21.63 -20.67
C GLN A 213 -6.10 -21.39 -22.11
N CYS A 214 -4.90 -20.84 -22.29
CA CYS A 214 -4.25 -20.76 -23.60
C CYS A 214 -3.97 -22.17 -24.15
N ALA A 215 -3.45 -23.09 -23.32
CA ALA A 215 -3.16 -24.46 -23.71
C ALA A 215 -4.42 -25.28 -24.06
N ARG A 216 -5.56 -24.98 -23.43
CA ARG A 216 -6.89 -25.58 -23.75
C ARG A 216 -7.57 -24.94 -24.97
N GLY A 217 -6.87 -24.09 -25.73
CA GLY A 217 -7.39 -23.47 -26.96
C GLY A 217 -8.26 -22.21 -26.73
N ASN A 218 -8.41 -21.75 -25.49
CA ASN A 218 -9.21 -20.56 -25.16
C ASN A 218 -8.31 -19.33 -24.94
N VAL A 219 -7.50 -19.00 -25.95
CA VAL A 219 -6.48 -17.93 -25.93
C VAL A 219 -7.08 -16.56 -25.55
N LYS A 220 -8.30 -16.26 -26.00
CA LYS A 220 -9.00 -15.01 -25.64
C LYS A 220 -9.34 -14.93 -24.15
N SER A 221 -9.65 -16.06 -23.51
CA SER A 221 -9.91 -16.09 -22.06
C SER A 221 -8.62 -16.02 -21.25
N GLY A 222 -7.56 -16.73 -21.67
CA GLY A 222 -6.24 -16.68 -21.02
C GLY A 222 -5.59 -15.30 -21.05
N THR A 223 -5.57 -14.64 -22.22
CA THR A 223 -5.10 -13.25 -22.37
C THR A 223 -5.94 -12.24 -21.60
N LYS A 224 -7.25 -12.49 -21.43
CA LYS A 224 -8.14 -11.66 -20.61
C LYS A 224 -7.89 -11.82 -19.11
N LEU A 225 -7.39 -12.97 -18.65
CA LEU A 225 -6.95 -13.19 -17.27
C LEU A 225 -5.64 -12.48 -16.94
N LEU A 226 -4.74 -12.36 -17.92
CA LEU A 226 -3.49 -11.60 -17.80
C LEU A 226 -3.70 -10.08 -17.77
N LYS A 227 -4.91 -9.58 -18.03
CA LYS A 227 -5.20 -8.15 -17.81
C LYS A 227 -5.12 -7.85 -16.31
N LEU A 228 -4.13 -7.03 -15.94
CA LEU A 228 -3.87 -6.55 -14.58
C LEU A 228 -5.14 -6.06 -13.86
N SER A 229 -6.09 -5.48 -14.62
CA SER A 229 -7.37 -4.99 -14.12
C SER A 229 -8.22 -6.07 -13.44
N ARG A 230 -8.15 -7.34 -13.86
CA ARG A 230 -8.95 -8.43 -13.29
C ARG A 230 -8.30 -9.08 -12.07
N LEU A 231 -6.96 -9.04 -12.00
CA LEU A 231 -6.20 -9.45 -10.82
C LEU A 231 -6.58 -8.62 -9.58
N TYR A 232 -7.06 -7.39 -9.81
CA TYR A 232 -7.33 -6.40 -8.78
C TYR A 232 -8.84 -6.12 -8.55
N SER A 233 -9.67 -6.09 -9.59
CA SER A 233 -11.04 -5.54 -9.48
C SER A 233 -12.07 -6.46 -8.82
N GLU A 234 -11.79 -7.75 -8.62
CA GLU A 234 -12.75 -8.67 -7.97
C GLU A 234 -12.55 -8.75 -6.44
N THR A 235 -11.44 -8.17 -5.94
CA THR A 235 -10.98 -8.37 -4.55
C THR A 235 -10.60 -7.09 -3.81
N SER A 236 -10.43 -5.94 -4.45
CA SER A 236 -10.02 -4.73 -3.71
C SER A 236 -11.18 -3.79 -3.40
N ASP A 237 -11.20 -3.27 -2.17
CA ASP A 237 -12.08 -2.17 -1.78
C ASP A 237 -11.42 -0.87 -2.25
N VAL A 238 -12.05 -0.16 -3.20
CA VAL A 238 -11.47 1.04 -3.80
C VAL A 238 -11.20 2.11 -2.73
N VAL A 239 -12.14 2.30 -1.79
CA VAL A 239 -12.00 3.30 -0.73
C VAL A 239 -10.78 3.00 0.13
N ARG A 240 -10.60 1.73 0.51
CA ARG A 240 -9.46 1.31 1.32
C ARG A 240 -8.15 1.36 0.57
N THR A 241 -8.18 1.03 -0.72
CA THR A 241 -7.01 1.14 -1.60
C THR A 241 -6.52 2.57 -1.64
N ASN A 242 -7.44 3.52 -1.84
CA ASN A 242 -7.12 4.93 -1.86
C ASN A 242 -6.52 5.36 -0.51
N ALA A 243 -7.16 5.01 0.61
CA ALA A 243 -6.63 5.32 1.93
C ALA A 243 -5.22 4.73 2.18
N TYR A 244 -4.95 3.51 1.71
CA TYR A 244 -3.63 2.90 1.80
C TYR A 244 -2.60 3.62 0.93
N SER A 245 -2.96 4.00 -0.30
CA SER A 245 -2.08 4.77 -1.19
C SER A 245 -1.83 6.19 -0.70
N ASP A 246 -2.83 6.85 -0.12
CA ASP A 246 -2.71 8.20 0.43
C ASP A 246 -1.74 8.20 1.60
N GLY A 247 -1.86 7.19 2.49
CA GLY A 247 -0.91 6.95 3.56
C GLY A 247 0.50 6.72 3.03
N PHE A 248 0.66 5.93 1.95
CA PHE A 248 1.96 5.69 1.33
C PHE A 248 2.59 7.00 0.82
N TYR A 249 1.88 7.77 0.01
CA TYR A 249 2.39 9.03 -0.54
C TYR A 249 2.67 10.08 0.54
N ALA A 250 1.82 10.16 1.56
CA ALA A 250 2.04 11.05 2.69
C ALA A 250 3.34 10.72 3.43
N ILE A 251 3.58 9.42 3.71
CA ILE A 251 4.81 9.03 4.41
C ILE A 251 6.05 9.24 3.55
N VAL A 252 6.01 8.93 2.26
CA VAL A 252 7.12 9.21 1.34
C VAL A 252 7.45 10.71 1.35
N ALA A 253 6.46 11.60 1.24
CA ALA A 253 6.67 13.04 1.32
C ALA A 253 7.30 13.46 2.67
N THR A 254 6.86 12.86 3.79
CA THR A 254 7.45 13.14 5.11
C THR A 254 8.89 12.66 5.24
N LEU A 255 9.23 11.50 4.68
CA LEU A 255 10.60 10.97 4.74
C LEU A 255 11.58 11.87 3.98
N ILE A 256 11.15 12.43 2.86
CA ILE A 256 11.99 13.34 2.06
C ILE A 256 12.27 14.64 2.83
N ILE A 257 11.26 15.27 3.43
CA ILE A 257 11.52 16.49 4.21
C ILE A 257 12.30 16.19 5.49
N LEU A 258 12.11 15.00 6.11
CA LEU A 258 12.90 14.58 7.26
C LEU A 258 14.38 14.39 6.92
N ASP A 259 14.70 13.84 5.76
CA ASP A 259 16.09 13.68 5.29
C ASP A 259 16.81 15.03 5.23
N ILE A 260 16.15 16.06 4.70
CA ILE A 260 16.69 17.43 4.61
C ILE A 260 16.83 18.04 6.01
N CYS A 261 15.82 17.87 6.88
CA CYS A 261 15.85 18.38 8.25
C CYS A 261 16.97 17.77 9.10
N VAL A 262 17.39 16.54 8.80
CA VAL A 262 18.48 15.86 9.53
C VAL A 262 19.86 16.25 8.98
N ASN A 263 20.01 16.35 7.66
CA ASN A 263 21.31 16.48 7.03
C ASN A 263 21.74 17.93 6.71
N ASN A 264 20.80 18.85 6.51
CA ASN A 264 21.07 20.20 5.98
C ASN A 264 20.77 21.35 6.96
N VAL A 265 20.50 21.04 8.22
CA VAL A 265 20.38 22.07 9.26
C VAL A 265 21.77 22.43 9.78
N PRO A 266 22.28 23.65 9.55
CA PRO A 266 23.62 24.04 9.99
C PRO A 266 23.71 24.02 11.52
N ALA A 267 24.62 23.19 12.05
CA ALA A 267 24.88 23.15 13.49
C ALA A 267 25.48 24.48 13.96
N THR A 268 25.21 24.87 15.21
CA THR A 268 25.68 26.14 15.79
C THR A 268 27.21 26.31 15.74
N GLY A 269 27.98 25.22 15.78
CA GLY A 269 29.44 25.24 15.66
C GLY A 269 29.99 25.43 14.24
N LEU A 270 29.17 25.29 13.19
CA LEU A 270 29.57 25.52 11.78
C LEU A 270 29.45 26.99 11.38
N LEU A 271 28.60 27.76 12.08
CA LEU A 271 28.45 29.21 11.92
C LEU A 271 29.69 29.99 12.40
N ASP A 272 30.50 29.40 13.29
CA ASP A 272 31.74 30.01 13.78
C ASP A 272 32.91 29.91 12.77
N ILE A 273 32.78 29.10 11.70
CA ILE A 273 33.88 28.79 10.77
C ILE A 273 33.65 29.39 9.36
N HIS A 274 32.40 29.61 8.93
CA HIS A 274 32.07 29.86 7.51
C HIS A 274 31.33 31.17 7.20
N GLY A 275 31.26 32.11 8.13
CA GLY A 275 30.54 33.35 7.87
C GLY A 275 29.02 33.15 7.94
N THR A 276 28.27 34.03 7.31
CA THR A 276 26.87 34.28 7.65
C THR A 276 25.92 33.12 7.31
N LEU A 277 24.80 32.99 8.04
CA LEU A 277 23.73 32.01 7.75
C LEU A 277 23.24 32.04 6.28
N ALA A 278 23.31 33.22 5.64
CA ALA A 278 22.94 33.39 4.24
C ALA A 278 23.83 32.61 3.28
N GLU A 279 25.13 32.50 3.55
CA GLU A 279 26.08 31.76 2.70
C GLU A 279 25.88 30.25 2.85
N ALA A 280 25.57 29.78 4.07
CA ALA A 280 25.21 28.38 4.30
C ALA A 280 23.92 28.00 3.54
N LEU A 281 22.87 28.83 3.63
CA LEU A 281 21.62 28.60 2.91
C LEU A 281 21.76 28.66 1.38
N ALA A 282 22.60 29.55 0.87
CA ALA A 282 22.87 29.65 -0.56
C ALA A 282 23.56 28.40 -1.12
N ARG A 283 24.40 27.73 -0.30
CA ARG A 283 25.08 26.49 -0.68
C ARG A 283 24.13 25.29 -0.78
N ASP A 284 23.11 25.26 0.07
CA ASP A 284 22.11 24.19 0.10
C ASP A 284 20.90 24.45 -0.82
N ALA A 285 20.93 25.54 -1.61
CA ALA A 285 19.85 25.92 -2.51
C ALA A 285 19.47 24.80 -3.51
N ASP A 286 20.46 24.08 -4.03
CA ASP A 286 20.25 22.95 -4.95
C ASP A 286 19.52 21.79 -4.27
N VAL A 287 19.77 21.55 -2.98
CA VAL A 287 19.06 20.54 -2.18
C VAL A 287 17.60 20.94 -2.02
N PHE A 288 17.31 22.21 -1.72
CA PHE A 288 15.92 22.70 -1.64
C PHE A 288 15.18 22.65 -2.98
N LEU A 289 15.87 22.88 -4.11
CA LEU A 289 15.29 22.76 -5.44
C LEU A 289 14.98 21.30 -5.80
N SER A 290 15.90 20.37 -5.51
CA SER A 290 15.67 18.93 -5.71
C SER A 290 14.52 18.39 -4.86
N TYR A 291 14.37 18.90 -3.64
CA TYR A 291 13.21 18.64 -2.79
C TYR A 291 11.91 19.05 -3.46
N ALA A 292 11.83 20.31 -3.92
CA ALA A 292 10.63 20.84 -4.55
C ALA A 292 10.24 20.03 -5.79
N GLY A 293 11.22 19.67 -6.63
CA GLY A 293 11.01 18.82 -7.80
C GLY A 293 10.50 17.41 -7.45
N THR A 294 11.06 16.80 -6.40
CA THR A 294 10.64 15.47 -5.94
C THR A 294 9.23 15.51 -5.35
N PHE A 295 8.90 16.52 -4.54
CA PHE A 295 7.58 16.72 -3.96
C PHE A 295 6.49 16.92 -5.02
N VAL A 296 6.77 17.72 -6.05
CA VAL A 296 5.88 17.91 -7.19
C VAL A 296 5.67 16.62 -7.97
N THR A 297 6.76 15.86 -8.22
CA THR A 297 6.68 14.58 -8.93
C THR A 297 5.78 13.59 -8.20
N ILE A 298 5.94 13.46 -6.88
CA ILE A 298 5.12 12.58 -6.04
C ILE A 298 3.65 13.01 -6.05
N SER A 299 3.42 14.31 -5.93
CA SER A 299 2.08 14.90 -5.93
C SER A 299 1.34 14.64 -7.24
N HIS A 300 2.03 14.71 -8.39
CA HIS A 300 1.44 14.39 -9.69
C HIS A 300 1.19 12.89 -9.91
N THR A 301 1.99 12.01 -9.31
CA THR A 301 1.74 10.56 -9.37
C THR A 301 0.59 10.10 -8.48
N CYS A 302 0.21 10.89 -7.46
CA CYS A 302 -0.95 10.61 -6.64
C CYS A 302 -2.25 10.86 -7.44
N PRO A 303 -3.05 9.82 -7.73
CA PRO A 303 -4.20 9.94 -8.64
C PRO A 303 -5.29 10.92 -8.16
N GLU A 304 -5.40 11.19 -6.85
CA GLU A 304 -6.44 12.06 -6.29
C GLU A 304 -6.06 13.54 -6.23
N LEU A 305 -4.76 13.90 -6.18
CA LEU A 305 -4.34 15.30 -6.23
C LEU A 305 -4.65 15.94 -7.59
N ALA A 306 -4.59 15.16 -8.68
CA ALA A 306 -5.03 15.61 -10.00
C ALA A 306 -6.55 15.87 -10.08
N VAL A 307 -7.35 15.21 -9.24
CA VAL A 307 -8.83 15.33 -9.25
C VAL A 307 -9.31 16.42 -8.30
N ILE A 308 -8.68 16.58 -7.14
CA ILE A 308 -9.02 17.66 -6.18
C ILE A 308 -8.69 19.03 -6.77
N ASP A 309 -7.59 19.15 -7.51
CA ASP A 309 -7.24 20.42 -8.18
C ASP A 309 -8.27 20.77 -9.27
N LEU A 310 -8.87 19.78 -9.95
CA LEU A 310 -9.91 20.00 -10.96
C LEU A 310 -11.31 20.31 -10.36
N GLN A 311 -11.59 19.92 -9.11
CA GLN A 311 -12.88 20.19 -8.46
C GLN A 311 -12.86 21.42 -7.54
N GLN A 312 -11.72 21.80 -6.98
CA GLN A 312 -11.57 23.00 -6.14
C GLN A 312 -11.06 24.23 -6.91
N ALA A 313 -10.28 24.05 -7.98
CA ALA A 313 -9.98 25.15 -8.87
C ALA A 313 -11.16 25.39 -9.81
N GLY A 314 -12.08 26.28 -9.43
CA GLY A 314 -13.04 26.93 -10.33
C GLY A 314 -12.38 27.79 -11.42
N THR A 315 -11.16 27.45 -11.81
CA THR A 315 -10.37 28.06 -12.88
C THR A 315 -9.91 26.94 -13.78
N SER A 316 -10.62 26.79 -14.89
CA SER A 316 -10.25 25.96 -16.03
C SER A 316 -8.88 26.38 -16.58
N VAL A 317 -7.81 25.75 -16.12
CA VAL A 317 -6.52 25.72 -16.83
C VAL A 317 -6.30 24.29 -17.29
N CYS A 318 -6.81 24.02 -18.49
CA CYS A 318 -6.57 22.78 -19.20
C CYS A 318 -5.13 22.84 -19.74
N TRP A 319 -4.18 22.16 -19.08
CA TRP A 319 -2.87 21.91 -19.68
C TRP A 319 -3.01 20.85 -20.76
N ILE A 320 -3.33 21.30 -21.97
CA ILE A 320 -3.24 20.49 -23.18
C ILE A 320 -1.77 20.51 -23.63
N PRO A 321 -1.07 19.36 -23.70
CA PRO A 321 0.28 19.33 -24.25
C PRO A 321 0.27 19.79 -25.72
N PRO A 322 1.29 20.55 -26.21
CA PRO A 322 1.20 21.28 -27.49
C PRO A 322 1.12 20.42 -28.76
N HIS A 323 1.10 19.09 -28.67
CA HIS A 323 1.24 18.19 -29.80
C HIS A 323 -0.04 17.45 -30.24
N ARG A 324 -1.21 17.78 -29.69
CA ARG A 324 -2.50 17.24 -30.17
C ARG A 324 -3.59 18.31 -30.25
N LEU A 325 -3.41 19.29 -31.13
CA LEU A 325 -4.47 20.17 -31.61
C LEU A 325 -4.63 19.96 -33.12
N GLN A 326 -5.04 18.77 -33.53
CA GLN A 326 -5.56 18.46 -34.87
C GLN A 326 -6.14 17.05 -34.87
N ALA A 327 -7.32 16.87 -34.27
CA ALA A 327 -8.19 15.73 -34.55
C ALA A 327 -9.61 16.04 -34.07
N ASP A 328 -10.34 16.64 -34.98
CA ASP A 328 -11.78 16.80 -35.08
C ASP A 328 -12.56 15.55 -34.61
N TRP A 329 -13.36 15.65 -33.54
CA TRP A 329 -14.48 14.72 -33.25
C TRP A 329 -15.58 15.42 -32.44
N GLY A 330 -16.56 15.97 -33.18
CA GLY A 330 -17.94 15.49 -33.14
C GLY A 330 -18.61 15.28 -31.78
N VAL A 331 -19.48 16.22 -31.43
CA VAL A 331 -20.64 16.10 -30.54
C VAL A 331 -21.26 14.70 -30.57
N ARG A 332 -21.25 13.98 -29.43
CA ARG A 332 -22.31 13.03 -29.02
C ARG A 332 -22.14 12.53 -27.57
N ALA A 333 -23.11 12.94 -26.75
CA ALA A 333 -23.81 12.16 -25.72
C ALA A 333 -23.02 11.64 -24.50
N PHE A 334 -23.08 12.41 -23.41
CA PHE A 334 -23.40 11.86 -22.09
C PHE A 334 -24.55 12.66 -21.50
N GLY A 335 -25.69 11.99 -21.32
CA GLY A 335 -26.90 12.57 -20.77
C GLY A 335 -26.74 12.89 -19.29
N ALA A 336 -26.72 14.18 -18.97
CA ALA A 336 -26.97 14.70 -17.63
C ALA A 336 -28.17 15.66 -17.70
N LYS A 337 -29.09 15.53 -16.73
CA LYS A 337 -30.31 16.35 -16.61
C LYS A 337 -29.98 17.84 -16.41
N PRO A 338 -30.81 18.77 -16.91
CA PRO A 338 -30.56 20.20 -16.85
C PRO A 338 -31.19 20.83 -15.61
N GLU A 339 -30.47 20.83 -14.49
CA GLU A 339 -30.75 21.76 -13.38
C GLU A 339 -29.39 22.32 -12.95
N PHE A 340 -29.28 23.66 -12.88
CA PHE A 340 -28.04 24.47 -12.82
C PHE A 340 -27.45 24.93 -14.16
N ILE A 341 -28.25 25.65 -14.95
CA ILE A 341 -27.71 26.71 -15.83
C ILE A 341 -28.04 28.05 -15.17
N GLY A 342 -27.13 28.53 -14.32
CA GLY A 342 -27.11 29.90 -13.84
C GLY A 342 -26.29 30.76 -14.78
N SER A 343 -26.96 31.71 -15.43
CA SER A 343 -26.47 32.83 -16.27
C SER A 343 -24.95 33.09 -16.26
N CYS A 344 -24.29 32.77 -17.38
CA CYS A 344 -22.92 33.20 -17.67
C CYS A 344 -22.98 34.62 -18.25
N THR A 345 -22.75 35.63 -17.42
CA THR A 345 -22.69 37.04 -17.87
C THR A 345 -21.29 37.34 -18.39
N ILE A 346 -21.16 37.50 -19.71
CA ILE A 346 -19.93 37.97 -20.37
C ILE A 346 -19.67 39.41 -19.93
N LYS A 347 -18.60 39.67 -19.16
CA LYS A 347 -18.03 41.02 -19.00
C LYS A 347 -16.81 41.15 -19.89
N GLN A 348 -16.95 41.89 -20.99
CA GLN A 348 -15.85 42.38 -21.81
C GLN A 348 -14.94 43.30 -20.98
N TRP A 349 -13.64 43.00 -20.99
CA TRP A 349 -12.58 43.85 -20.45
C TRP A 349 -12.33 45.01 -21.43
N HIS A 350 -12.72 46.23 -21.06
CA HIS A 350 -12.21 47.44 -21.69
C HIS A 350 -10.86 47.78 -21.04
N GLY A 351 -9.79 47.72 -21.83
CA GLY A 351 -8.49 48.27 -21.47
C GLY A 351 -8.57 49.80 -21.39
N VAL A 352 -7.92 50.37 -20.38
CA VAL A 352 -7.69 51.82 -20.29
C VAL A 352 -6.19 52.03 -20.12
N HIS A 353 -5.59 52.54 -21.19
CA HIS A 353 -4.35 53.31 -21.17
C HIS A 353 -4.55 54.58 -20.32
N GLY A 354 -3.52 54.94 -19.56
CA GLY A 354 -3.40 56.20 -18.83
C GLY A 354 -2.14 56.18 -18.00
#